data_AF-A0A509B1H7-F1
#
_entry.id   AF-A0A509B1H7-F1
#
_cell.length_a   1.000
_cell.length_b   1.000
_cell.length_c   1.000
_cell.angle_alpha   90.00
_cell.angle_beta   90.00
_cell.angle_gamma   90.00
#
_symmetry.space_group_name_H-M   'P 1'
#
loop_
_entity.id
_entity.type
_entity.pdbx_description
1 polymer ?
#
loop_
_entity_poly.entity_id
_entity_poly.type
_entity_poly.pdbx_seq_one_letter_code
_entity_poly.pdbx_strand_id
1 'polypeptide(L)'
;MAAMNTLPVPEPVFVLRYNLKDITHDITAYATSITFTDKLSGESDELEVELEDSEQRWRDAWYPGMGDTLTLQLGFKGKPLTDCGGFSIDEIELSGPPDSVSIRGRSAPVTRAMRTRSNRGFENTTLAAIAGRIARKHKLKLEGQIEPLTLERITQYGESDLAFLKRLAQDYGYMVKVTPEKLIFFSPG
;
A
#
# COMPACT_ATOMS: atom_id res chain seq x y z
N MET A 1 -22.19 23.39 -37.26
CA MET A 1 -21.18 22.36 -36.99
C MET A 1 -20.78 22.49 -35.53
N ALA A 2 -21.07 21.48 -34.69
CA ALA A 2 -20.70 21.50 -33.28
C ALA A 2 -19.22 21.13 -33.15
N ALA A 3 -18.43 21.97 -32.48
CA ALA A 3 -17.05 21.66 -32.13
C ALA A 3 -17.04 20.49 -31.14
N MET A 4 -16.44 19.35 -31.53
CA MET A 4 -16.15 18.27 -30.60
C MET A 4 -15.08 18.75 -29.63
N ASN A 5 -15.49 19.06 -28.42
CA ASN A 5 -14.62 19.43 -27.32
C ASN A 5 -13.90 18.16 -26.86
N THR A 6 -12.74 17.84 -27.44
CA THR A 6 -11.93 16.71 -26.95
C THR A 6 -11.31 17.10 -25.62
N LEU A 7 -11.86 16.55 -24.54
CA LEU A 7 -11.19 16.58 -23.24
C LEU A 7 -9.80 15.95 -23.40
N PRO A 8 -8.74 16.56 -22.85
CA PRO A 8 -7.39 16.02 -22.95
C PRO A 8 -7.36 14.61 -22.34
N VAL A 9 -6.78 13.65 -23.07
CA VAL A 9 -6.62 12.26 -22.60
C VAL A 9 -5.65 12.29 -21.40
N PRO A 10 -6.04 11.78 -20.22
CA PRO A 10 -5.15 11.71 -19.08
C PRO A 10 -3.92 10.85 -19.39
N GLU A 11 -2.72 11.42 -19.24
CA GLU A 11 -1.46 10.72 -19.42
C GLU A 11 -1.03 10.07 -18.09
N PRO A 12 -1.08 8.74 -17.96
CA PRO A 12 -0.63 8.06 -16.74
C PRO A 12 0.88 8.23 -16.60
N VAL A 13 1.32 8.47 -15.37
CA VAL A 13 2.73 8.58 -15.02
C VAL A 13 2.98 7.81 -13.73
N PHE A 14 4.19 7.30 -13.60
CA PHE A 14 4.66 6.63 -12.40
C PHE A 14 6.01 7.21 -11.99
N VAL A 15 6.36 7.01 -10.73
CA VAL A 15 7.72 7.17 -10.23
C VAL A 15 8.09 5.89 -9.51
N LEU A 16 9.10 5.20 -10.02
CA LEU A 16 9.62 3.98 -9.42
C LEU A 16 11.04 4.24 -8.91
N ARG A 17 11.28 3.98 -7.63
CA ARG A 17 12.62 4.04 -7.05
C ARG A 17 13.08 2.66 -6.63
N TYR A 18 14.31 2.32 -6.98
CA TYR A 18 15.02 1.12 -6.58
C TYR A 18 16.15 1.51 -5.62
N ASN A 19 16.15 0.96 -4.41
CA ASN A 19 17.11 1.30 -3.36
C ASN A 19 17.31 2.82 -3.23
N LEU A 20 16.18 3.55 -3.15
CA LEU A 20 16.07 5.01 -3.05
C LEU A 20 16.49 5.79 -4.31
N LYS A 21 17.08 5.15 -5.33
CA LYS A 21 17.40 5.78 -6.61
C LYS A 21 16.18 5.76 -7.51
N ASP A 22 15.80 6.93 -8.03
CA ASP A 22 14.77 7.04 -9.08
C ASP A 22 15.27 6.41 -10.37
N ILE A 23 14.59 5.37 -10.84
CA ILE A 23 14.89 4.62 -12.07
C ILE A 23 13.84 4.85 -13.16
N THR A 24 12.87 5.73 -12.92
CA THR A 24 11.70 5.93 -13.78
C THR A 24 12.11 6.18 -15.23
N HIS A 25 13.02 7.12 -15.45
CA HIS A 25 13.52 7.46 -16.79
C HIS A 25 14.19 6.26 -17.48
N ASP A 26 14.96 5.47 -16.73
CA ASP A 26 15.73 4.35 -17.26
C ASP A 26 14.81 3.21 -17.75
N ILE A 27 13.66 3.02 -17.10
CA ILE A 27 12.75 1.89 -17.39
C ILE A 27 11.52 2.26 -18.23
N THR A 28 11.17 3.56 -18.34
CA THR A 28 9.90 4.00 -18.96
C THR A 28 9.72 3.48 -20.39
N ALA A 29 10.80 3.43 -21.19
CA ALA A 29 10.73 2.97 -22.58
C ALA A 29 10.41 1.47 -22.71
N TYR A 30 10.68 0.69 -21.65
CA TYR A 30 10.55 -0.76 -21.62
C TYR A 30 9.32 -1.22 -20.82
N ALA A 31 8.70 -0.33 -20.04
CA ALA A 31 7.57 -0.65 -19.15
C ALA A 31 6.32 -1.04 -19.95
N THR A 32 5.94 -2.31 -19.86
CA THR A 32 4.70 -2.82 -20.46
C THR A 32 3.55 -2.75 -19.47
N SER A 33 3.82 -2.97 -18.18
CA SER A 33 2.82 -2.90 -17.12
C SER A 33 3.43 -2.51 -15.78
N ILE A 34 2.71 -1.68 -15.02
CA ILE A 34 2.98 -1.40 -13.61
C ILE A 34 1.68 -1.63 -12.85
N THR A 35 1.64 -2.70 -12.05
CA THR A 35 0.44 -3.10 -11.30
C THR A 35 0.69 -2.94 -9.82
N PHE A 36 -0.18 -2.18 -9.16
CA PHE A 36 -0.24 -2.07 -7.70
C PHE A 36 -1.55 -2.64 -7.21
N THR A 37 -1.48 -3.61 -6.29
CA THR A 37 -2.65 -4.20 -5.64
C THR A 37 -2.67 -3.81 -4.16
N ASP A 38 -3.56 -2.89 -3.82
CA ASP A 38 -3.87 -2.55 -2.42
C ASP A 38 -4.69 -3.69 -1.80
N LYS A 39 -4.11 -4.38 -0.82
CA LYS A 39 -4.78 -5.47 -0.10
C LYS A 39 -5.37 -4.95 1.20
N LEU A 40 -6.57 -5.44 1.50
CA LEU A 40 -7.21 -5.17 2.78
C LEU A 40 -6.42 -5.81 3.93
N SER A 41 -6.58 -5.22 5.11
CA SER A 41 -5.74 -5.46 6.28
C SER A 41 -5.43 -6.94 6.57
N GLY A 42 -4.14 -7.27 6.74
CA GLY A 42 -3.69 -8.61 7.11
C GLY A 42 -2.94 -9.34 6.01
N GLU A 43 -3.17 -8.94 4.76
CA GLU A 43 -2.33 -9.28 3.61
C GLU A 43 -1.36 -8.12 3.32
N SER A 44 -0.27 -8.42 2.61
CA SER A 44 0.69 -7.41 2.18
C SER A 44 0.28 -6.86 0.82
N ASP A 45 0.38 -5.54 0.66
CA ASP A 45 0.26 -4.91 -0.66
C ASP A 45 1.29 -5.49 -1.64
N GLU A 46 0.92 -5.58 -2.91
CA GLU A 46 1.72 -6.19 -3.98
C GLU A 46 2.04 -5.16 -5.06
N LEU A 47 3.27 -5.22 -5.57
CA LEU A 47 3.75 -4.50 -6.74
C LEU A 47 4.27 -5.52 -7.76
N GLU A 48 3.83 -5.37 -9.01
CA GLU A 48 4.37 -6.09 -10.15
C GLU A 48 4.79 -5.08 -11.25
N VAL A 49 6.02 -5.23 -11.72
CA VAL A 49 6.62 -4.41 -12.78
C VAL A 49 7.00 -5.34 -13.92
N GLU A 50 6.36 -5.16 -15.07
CA GLU A 50 6.67 -5.91 -16.29
C GLU A 50 7.40 -5.01 -17.28
N LEU A 51 8.51 -5.53 -17.79
CA LEU A 51 9.39 -4.82 -18.71
C LEU A 51 9.74 -5.72 -19.88
N GLU A 52 9.78 -5.11 -21.06
CA GLU A 52 10.37 -5.69 -22.26
C GLU A 52 11.90 -5.79 -22.10
N ASP A 53 12.48 -6.91 -22.56
CA ASP A 53 13.92 -7.22 -22.37
C ASP A 53 14.57 -7.83 -23.63
N SER A 54 14.25 -7.35 -24.83
CA SER A 54 14.88 -7.81 -26.08
C SER A 54 16.40 -7.58 -26.10
N GLU A 55 16.88 -6.57 -25.38
CA GLU A 55 18.30 -6.28 -25.21
C GLU A 55 18.96 -7.05 -24.06
N GLN A 56 18.21 -7.90 -23.35
CA GLN A 56 18.69 -8.81 -22.29
C GLN A 56 19.45 -8.10 -21.15
N ARG A 57 19.09 -6.84 -20.87
CA ARG A 57 19.69 -5.99 -19.84
C ARG A 57 19.47 -6.57 -18.45
N TRP A 58 18.30 -7.16 -18.25
CA TRP A 58 17.85 -7.72 -16.98
C TRP A 58 18.48 -9.06 -16.65
N ARG A 59 19.42 -9.57 -17.47
CA ARG A 59 20.14 -10.83 -17.21
C ARG A 59 21.51 -10.63 -16.55
N ASP A 60 21.96 -9.39 -16.42
CA ASP A 60 23.26 -9.04 -15.83
C ASP A 60 23.21 -7.68 -15.15
N ALA A 61 23.65 -6.61 -15.82
CA ALA A 61 23.88 -5.31 -15.20
C ALA A 61 22.65 -4.67 -14.54
N TRP A 62 21.43 -5.00 -14.99
CA TRP A 62 20.19 -4.47 -14.43
C TRP A 62 19.47 -5.47 -13.52
N TYR A 63 20.01 -6.69 -13.34
CA TYR A 63 19.37 -7.71 -12.50
C TYR A 63 19.25 -7.21 -11.05
N PRO A 64 18.05 -7.11 -10.47
CA PRO A 64 17.87 -6.63 -9.11
C PRO A 64 18.16 -7.75 -8.08
N GLY A 65 18.53 -7.38 -6.87
CA GLY A 65 18.68 -8.35 -5.79
C GLY A 65 17.34 -8.74 -5.16
N MET A 66 17.21 -10.01 -4.78
CA MET A 66 16.14 -10.45 -3.88
C MET A 66 16.28 -9.71 -2.55
N GLY A 67 15.19 -9.10 -2.08
CA GLY A 67 15.18 -8.28 -0.87
C GLY A 67 15.42 -6.79 -1.12
N ASP A 68 15.81 -6.38 -2.32
CA ASP A 68 15.99 -4.96 -2.64
C ASP A 68 14.68 -4.18 -2.57
N THR A 69 14.78 -2.89 -2.27
CA THR A 69 13.61 -2.07 -1.97
C THR A 69 13.12 -1.35 -3.22
N LEU A 70 11.82 -1.47 -3.50
CA LEU A 70 11.08 -0.67 -4.46
C LEU A 70 10.16 0.32 -3.73
N THR A 71 10.01 1.54 -4.24
CA THR A 71 8.92 2.45 -3.85
C THR A 71 8.22 2.96 -5.09
N LEU A 72 6.89 3.03 -5.02
CA LEU A 72 6.06 3.39 -6.16
C LEU A 72 5.20 4.61 -5.84
N GLN A 73 5.12 5.53 -6.81
CA GLN A 73 4.08 6.54 -6.86
C GLN A 73 3.37 6.45 -8.21
N LEU A 74 2.05 6.56 -8.22
CA LEU A 74 1.22 6.48 -9.43
C LEU A 74 0.30 7.70 -9.55
N GLY A 75 0.00 8.10 -10.78
CA GLY A 75 -0.99 9.15 -11.01
C GLY A 75 -1.11 9.54 -12.47
N PHE A 76 -1.63 10.75 -12.68
CA PHE A 76 -1.73 11.36 -14.00
C PHE A 76 -0.88 12.62 -14.05
N LYS A 77 -0.28 12.89 -15.20
CA LYS A 77 0.52 14.08 -15.44
C LYS A 77 -0.23 15.35 -15.05
N GLY A 78 0.43 16.22 -14.30
CA GLY A 78 -0.15 17.48 -13.80
C GLY A 78 -1.07 17.33 -12.58
N LYS A 79 -1.22 16.13 -12.01
CA LYS A 79 -1.92 15.90 -10.73
C LYS A 79 -0.93 15.41 -9.66
N PRO A 80 -1.25 15.59 -8.36
CA PRO A 80 -0.50 14.95 -7.29
C PRO A 80 -0.43 13.43 -7.49
N LEU A 81 0.75 12.84 -7.29
CA LEU A 81 0.91 11.38 -7.34
C LEU A 81 0.49 10.77 -6.01
N THR A 82 -0.16 9.61 -6.11
CA THR A 82 -0.48 8.76 -4.96
C THR A 82 0.77 7.98 -4.57
N ASP A 83 1.17 8.07 -3.30
CA ASP A 83 2.21 7.22 -2.73
C ASP A 83 1.64 5.81 -2.48
N CYS A 84 2.16 4.81 -3.20
CA CYS A 84 1.74 3.42 -3.11
C CYS A 84 2.57 2.63 -2.08
N GLY A 85 3.57 3.25 -1.44
CA GLY A 85 4.40 2.64 -0.40
C GLY A 85 5.65 1.94 -0.92
N GLY A 86 6.25 1.16 -0.02
CA GLY A 86 7.51 0.44 -0.23
C GLY A 86 7.32 -1.08 -0.22
N PHE A 87 8.10 -1.75 -1.07
CA PHE A 87 8.04 -3.18 -1.34
C PHE A 87 9.45 -3.77 -1.30
N SER A 88 9.55 -5.01 -0.83
CA SER A 88 10.76 -5.81 -0.97
C SER A 88 10.58 -6.73 -2.17
N ILE A 89 11.55 -6.75 -3.08
CA ILE A 89 11.57 -7.71 -4.18
C ILE A 89 11.67 -9.12 -3.61
N ASP A 90 10.83 -10.02 -4.09
CA ASP A 90 10.83 -11.42 -3.65
C ASP A 90 10.66 -12.42 -4.78
N GLU A 91 10.35 -11.95 -5.98
CA GLU A 91 10.25 -12.77 -7.18
C GLU A 91 10.70 -11.99 -8.41
N ILE A 92 11.53 -12.64 -9.23
CA ILE A 92 12.07 -12.10 -10.48
C ILE A 92 11.96 -13.23 -11.50
N GLU A 93 11.20 -13.03 -12.56
CA GLU A 93 11.01 -14.00 -13.63
C GLU A 93 11.45 -13.42 -14.96
N LEU A 94 12.25 -14.19 -15.70
CA LEU A 94 12.63 -13.90 -17.08
C LEU A 94 11.87 -14.85 -17.99
N SER A 95 11.27 -14.34 -19.06
CA SER A 95 10.50 -15.14 -20.03
C SER A 95 10.87 -14.78 -21.48
N GLY A 96 10.49 -15.63 -22.45
CA GLY A 96 10.63 -15.31 -23.89
C GLY A 96 10.22 -16.45 -24.83
N PRO A 97 10.09 -16.21 -26.15
CA PRO A 97 9.95 -14.93 -26.85
C PRO A 97 8.48 -14.43 -26.92
N PRO A 98 8.22 -13.08 -26.96
CA PRO A 98 9.20 -11.99 -26.85
C PRO A 98 9.81 -11.92 -25.43
N ASP A 99 11.08 -11.53 -25.35
CA ASP A 99 11.83 -11.51 -24.08
C ASP A 99 11.27 -10.45 -23.12
N SER A 100 11.02 -10.83 -21.87
CA SER A 100 10.51 -9.94 -20.83
C SER A 100 11.03 -10.30 -19.44
N VAL A 101 10.92 -9.35 -18.51
CA VAL A 101 11.13 -9.56 -17.08
C VAL A 101 9.88 -9.14 -16.30
N SER A 102 9.48 -9.96 -15.32
CA SER A 102 8.51 -9.59 -14.27
C SER A 102 9.26 -9.49 -12.94
N ILE A 103 9.16 -8.32 -12.30
CA ILE A 103 9.73 -8.05 -10.98
C ILE A 103 8.57 -7.84 -10.03
N ARG A 104 8.43 -8.75 -9.06
CA ARG A 104 7.38 -8.73 -8.06
C ARG A 104 7.94 -8.45 -6.67
N GLY A 105 7.18 -7.68 -5.90
CA GLY A 105 7.54 -7.33 -4.54
C GLY A 105 6.33 -7.14 -3.65
N ARG A 106 6.53 -7.43 -2.36
CA ARG A 106 5.50 -7.32 -1.31
C ARG A 106 5.90 -6.33 -0.24
N SER A 107 4.92 -5.60 0.29
CA SER A 107 5.15 -4.73 1.43
C SER A 107 5.37 -5.54 2.72
N ALA A 108 6.09 -4.94 3.67
CA ALA A 108 6.35 -5.59 4.95
C ALA A 108 5.02 -5.89 5.68
N PRO A 109 4.83 -7.12 6.19
CA PRO A 109 3.60 -7.47 6.88
C PRO A 109 3.46 -6.65 8.16
N VAL A 110 2.22 -6.20 8.41
CA VAL A 110 1.82 -5.58 9.68
C VAL A 110 2.24 -6.49 10.83
N THR A 111 3.03 -5.94 11.77
CA THR A 111 3.84 -6.68 12.74
C THR A 111 3.08 -7.79 13.49
N ARG A 112 3.78 -8.87 13.87
CA ARG A 112 3.24 -9.96 14.71
C ARG A 112 2.57 -9.43 15.99
N ALA A 113 3.06 -8.33 16.54
CA ALA A 113 2.50 -7.68 17.72
C ALA A 113 1.04 -7.25 17.52
N MET A 114 0.69 -6.66 16.37
CA MET A 114 -0.69 -6.29 16.01
C MET A 114 -1.62 -7.50 15.86
N ARG A 115 -1.04 -8.67 15.56
CA ARG A 115 -1.77 -9.95 15.36
C ARG A 115 -1.84 -10.80 16.63
N THR A 116 -1.20 -10.36 17.72
CA THR A 116 -1.23 -11.08 18.99
C THR A 116 -2.54 -10.80 19.71
N ARG A 117 -3.24 -11.87 20.12
CA ARG A 117 -4.50 -11.76 20.87
C ARG A 117 -4.27 -11.09 22.21
N SER A 118 -5.19 -10.21 22.62
CA SER A 118 -5.14 -9.58 23.93
C SER A 118 -6.54 -9.33 24.48
N ASN A 119 -6.62 -9.06 25.78
CA ASN A 119 -7.85 -8.73 26.47
C ASN A 119 -7.75 -7.33 27.07
N ARG A 120 -8.71 -6.45 26.77
CA ARG A 120 -8.76 -5.11 27.33
C ARG A 120 -10.17 -4.53 27.29
N GLY A 121 -10.65 -4.04 28.42
CA GLY A 121 -11.85 -3.21 28.51
C GLY A 121 -11.54 -1.74 28.24
N PHE A 122 -12.49 -1.06 27.60
CA PHE A 122 -12.49 0.38 27.37
C PHE A 122 -13.84 0.92 27.82
N GLU A 123 -13.82 2.01 28.58
CA GLU A 123 -15.02 2.62 29.16
C GLU A 123 -14.95 4.14 28.96
N ASN A 124 -16.11 4.76 28.70
CA ASN A 124 -16.27 6.22 28.54
C ASN A 124 -15.17 6.85 27.66
N THR A 125 -14.95 6.27 26.48
CA THR A 125 -13.87 6.68 25.56
C THR A 125 -14.41 6.85 24.15
N THR A 126 -13.57 7.32 23.22
CA THR A 126 -13.97 7.48 21.82
C THR A 126 -13.29 6.47 20.91
N LEU A 127 -13.89 6.18 19.75
CA LEU A 127 -13.26 5.34 18.72
C LEU A 127 -11.86 5.87 18.34
N ALA A 128 -11.75 7.19 18.14
CA ALA A 128 -10.48 7.84 17.86
C ALA A 128 -9.45 7.66 18.99
N ALA A 129 -9.88 7.73 20.26
CA ALA A 129 -9.00 7.51 21.41
C ALA A 129 -8.50 6.06 21.50
N ILE A 130 -9.37 5.08 21.22
CA ILE A 130 -9.00 3.66 21.14
C ILE A 130 -7.99 3.44 20.01
N ALA A 131 -8.30 3.90 18.80
CA ALA A 131 -7.43 3.80 17.63
C ALA A 131 -6.07 4.44 17.90
N GLY A 132 -6.05 5.66 18.46
CA GLY A 132 -4.82 6.37 18.79
C GLY A 132 -4.00 5.69 19.90
N ARG A 133 -4.65 5.01 20.85
CA ARG A 133 -3.96 4.19 21.86
C ARG A 133 -3.26 2.99 21.21
N ILE A 134 -3.94 2.29 20.32
CA ILE A 134 -3.38 1.11 19.64
C ILE A 134 -2.29 1.54 18.65
N ALA A 135 -2.48 2.62 17.90
CA ALA A 135 -1.45 3.19 17.02
C ALA A 135 -0.15 3.46 17.79
N ARG A 136 -0.24 4.18 18.92
CA ARG A 136 0.92 4.46 19.79
C ARG A 136 1.59 3.20 20.33
N LYS A 137 0.82 2.18 20.72
CA LYS A 137 1.34 0.88 21.19
C LYS A 137 2.25 0.24 20.13
N HIS A 138 1.92 0.39 18.84
CA HIS A 138 2.64 -0.19 17.72
C HIS A 138 3.54 0.80 16.97
N LYS A 139 3.77 2.01 17.52
CA LYS A 139 4.57 3.08 16.90
C LYS A 139 4.06 3.51 15.51
N LEU A 140 2.75 3.43 15.30
CA LEU A 140 2.08 3.86 14.09
C LEU A 140 1.52 5.27 14.25
N LYS A 141 1.49 6.04 13.16
CA LYS A 141 0.76 7.30 13.07
C LYS A 141 -0.70 7.03 12.72
N LEU A 142 -1.63 7.52 13.52
CA LEU A 142 -3.06 7.48 13.19
C LEU A 142 -3.35 8.54 12.12
N GLU A 143 -3.94 8.13 11.00
CA GLU A 143 -4.42 9.02 9.92
C GLU A 143 -5.89 8.72 9.59
N GLY A 144 -6.57 9.71 9.01
CA GLY A 144 -8.00 9.66 8.70
C GLY A 144 -8.85 10.57 9.59
N GLN A 145 -10.07 10.84 9.12
CA GLN A 145 -11.09 11.54 9.91
C GLN A 145 -12.00 10.51 10.55
N ILE A 146 -12.03 10.49 11.89
CA ILE A 146 -12.94 9.67 12.69
C ILE A 146 -13.89 10.64 13.37
N GLU A 147 -15.18 10.53 13.08
CA GLU A 147 -16.22 11.33 13.70
C GLU A 147 -16.21 11.18 15.24
N PRO A 148 -16.63 12.22 15.98
CA PRO A 148 -16.70 12.18 17.44
C PRO A 148 -17.71 11.13 17.92
N LEU A 149 -17.24 9.90 18.09
CA LEU A 149 -18.05 8.75 18.51
C LEU A 149 -17.64 8.29 19.91
N THR A 150 -18.53 8.48 20.88
CA THR A 150 -18.35 8.04 22.27
C THR A 150 -18.88 6.63 22.47
N LEU A 151 -18.12 5.81 23.18
CA LEU A 151 -18.42 4.44 23.53
C LEU A 151 -18.47 4.32 25.06
N GLU A 152 -19.64 3.97 25.59
CA GLU A 152 -19.83 3.76 27.03
C GLU A 152 -18.98 2.60 27.53
N ARG A 153 -19.04 1.46 26.83
CA ARG A 153 -18.22 0.28 27.11
C ARG A 153 -17.97 -0.52 25.84
N ILE A 154 -16.72 -0.90 25.62
CA ILE A 154 -16.34 -1.89 24.61
C ILE A 154 -15.16 -2.73 25.11
N THR A 155 -15.15 -4.02 24.78
CA THR A 155 -14.09 -4.93 25.22
C THR A 155 -13.43 -5.56 24.02
N GLN A 156 -12.10 -5.50 23.98
CA GLN A 156 -11.27 -6.39 23.19
C GLN A 156 -11.18 -7.72 23.94
N TYR A 157 -11.78 -8.79 23.41
CA TYR A 157 -11.85 -10.08 24.10
C TYR A 157 -11.37 -11.21 23.19
N GLY A 158 -10.18 -11.76 23.49
CA GLY A 158 -9.58 -12.88 22.76
C GLY A 158 -9.22 -12.56 21.31
N GLU A 159 -9.22 -11.28 20.94
CA GLU A 159 -8.96 -10.80 19.58
C GLU A 159 -7.66 -10.00 19.53
N SER A 160 -7.02 -9.98 18.36
CA SER A 160 -5.82 -9.17 18.16
C SER A 160 -6.17 -7.69 18.05
N ASP A 161 -5.19 -6.80 18.23
CA ASP A 161 -5.41 -5.36 18.07
C ASP A 161 -5.91 -5.03 16.66
N LEU A 162 -5.39 -5.74 15.64
CA LEU A 162 -5.87 -5.59 14.28
C LEU A 162 -7.32 -6.05 14.12
N ALA A 163 -7.66 -7.23 14.65
CA ALA A 163 -9.03 -7.75 14.56
C ALA A 163 -10.03 -6.85 15.29
N PHE A 164 -9.65 -6.34 16.45
CA PHE A 164 -10.46 -5.39 17.22
C PHE A 164 -10.71 -4.09 16.46
N LEU A 165 -9.65 -3.50 15.88
CA LEU A 165 -9.78 -2.28 15.08
C LEU A 165 -10.64 -2.50 13.83
N LYS A 166 -10.53 -3.65 13.16
CA LYS A 166 -11.39 -3.98 12.02
C LYS A 166 -12.85 -4.07 12.42
N ARG A 167 -13.14 -4.76 13.52
CA ARG A 167 -14.49 -4.90 14.04
C ARG A 167 -15.08 -3.54 14.40
N LEU A 168 -14.33 -2.73 15.15
CA LEU A 168 -14.75 -1.36 15.47
C LEU A 168 -14.96 -0.51 14.21
N ALA A 169 -14.06 -0.59 13.23
CA ALA A 169 -14.23 0.14 11.99
C ALA A 169 -15.55 -0.26 11.30
N GLN A 170 -15.77 -1.56 11.12
CA GLN A 170 -16.97 -2.10 10.49
C GLN A 170 -18.26 -1.71 11.24
N ASP A 171 -18.27 -1.85 12.57
CA ASP A 171 -19.43 -1.54 13.43
C ASP A 171 -19.87 -0.06 13.30
N TYR A 172 -18.95 0.83 12.91
CA TYR A 172 -19.18 2.28 12.85
C TYR A 172 -19.01 2.88 11.44
N GLY A 173 -19.05 2.08 10.38
CA GLY A 173 -19.05 2.59 9.00
C GLY A 173 -17.69 3.07 8.49
N TYR A 174 -16.61 2.53 9.05
CA TYR A 174 -15.24 2.77 8.61
C TYR A 174 -14.62 1.49 8.04
N MET A 175 -13.54 1.69 7.29
CA MET A 175 -12.56 0.68 6.96
C MET A 175 -11.23 1.05 7.62
N VAL A 176 -10.45 0.03 7.96
CA VAL A 176 -9.13 0.20 8.57
C VAL A 176 -8.04 -0.45 7.71
N LYS A 177 -7.04 0.35 7.35
CA LYS A 177 -5.79 -0.10 6.71
C LYS A 177 -4.63 0.13 7.67
N VAL A 178 -3.68 -0.79 7.65
CA VAL A 178 -2.46 -0.67 8.44
C VAL A 178 -1.28 -0.84 7.50
N THR A 179 -0.39 0.14 7.50
CA THR A 179 0.88 0.12 6.77
C THR A 179 2.03 0.00 7.78
N PRO A 180 3.30 -0.13 7.33
CA PRO A 180 4.44 -0.19 8.25
C PRO A 180 4.55 1.01 9.21
N GLU A 181 4.05 2.19 8.81
CA GLU A 181 4.15 3.44 9.58
C GLU A 181 2.81 3.99 10.06
N LYS A 182 1.68 3.56 9.47
CA LYS A 182 0.39 4.22 9.64
C LYS A 182 -0.73 3.25 10.01
N LEU A 183 -1.63 3.72 10.86
CA LEU A 183 -2.96 3.18 11.08
C LEU A 183 -3.95 4.14 10.44
N ILE A 184 -4.65 3.72 9.39
CA ILE A 184 -5.50 4.59 8.57
C ILE A 184 -6.95 4.17 8.76
N PHE A 185 -7.79 5.09 9.21
CA PHE A 185 -9.25 4.95 9.19
C PHE A 185 -9.82 5.76 8.03
N PHE A 186 -10.72 5.18 7.24
CA PHE A 186 -11.42 5.91 6.20
C PHE A 186 -12.88 5.47 6.12
N SER A 187 -13.76 6.40 5.78
CA SER A 187 -15.16 6.09 5.52
C SER A 187 -15.34 5.91 4.02
N PRO A 188 -15.79 4.75 3.53
CA PRO A 188 -16.32 4.62 2.19
C PRO A 188 -17.64 5.40 2.19
N GLY A 189 -17.64 6.61 1.63
CA GLY A 189 -18.79 7.52 1.67
C GLY A 189 -20.08 6.95 1.09
#